data_AF-A0A3N1VF69-F1
#
_entry.id   AF-A0A3N1VF69-F1
#
_cell.length_a   1.000
_cell.length_b   1.000
_cell.length_c   1.000
_cell.angle_alpha   90.00
_cell.angle_beta   90.00
_cell.angle_gamma   90.00
#
_symmetry.space_group_name_H-M   'P 1'
#
loop_
_entity.id
_entity.type
_entity.pdbx_description
1 polymer ?
#
loop_
_entity_poly.entity_id
_entity_poly.type
_entity_poly.pdbx_seq_one_letter_code
_entity_poly.pdbx_strand_id
1 'polypeptide(L)'
;MRRRRDWLAQHSNTLLQKTVYRMESFRSLMDQHKWGLELPFVVHGALIDASVLLEGSVRVSAEEPDSARILRLQTPAMRGEDVRRLQEALVRAGHRVTLDGVFGPETARAVKAFQQASGHLKVDSMVGPATRAALGLED
;
A
#
# COMPACT_ATOMS: atom_id res chain seq x y z
N MET A 1 2.20 13.33 31.86
CA MET A 1 2.57 12.27 30.89
C MET A 1 2.49 10.83 31.43
N ARG A 2 2.81 10.56 32.71
CA ARG A 2 2.82 9.19 33.30
C ARG A 2 1.51 8.40 33.13
N ARG A 3 0.35 9.01 33.44
CA ARG A 3 -0.98 8.38 33.30
C ARG A 3 -1.28 7.80 31.90
N ARG A 4 -0.89 8.48 30.83
CA ARG A 4 -1.12 8.01 29.44
C ARG A 4 -0.19 6.84 29.09
N ARG A 5 1.06 6.88 29.54
CA ARG A 5 2.02 5.80 29.33
C ARG A 5 1.57 4.52 30.01
N ASP A 6 1.16 4.63 31.27
CA ASP A 6 0.76 3.47 32.07
C ASP A 6 -0.54 2.85 31.51
N TRP A 7 -1.46 3.69 31.02
CA TRP A 7 -2.63 3.21 30.26
C TRP A 7 -2.24 2.46 28.98
N LEU A 8 -1.33 3.02 28.16
CA LEU A 8 -0.86 2.37 26.92
C LEU A 8 -0.16 1.03 27.18
N ALA A 9 0.61 0.94 28.28
CA ALA A 9 1.34 -0.25 28.66
C ALA A 9 0.43 -1.40 29.12
N GLN A 10 -0.70 -1.07 29.74
CA GLN A 10 -1.64 -2.05 30.32
C GLN A 10 -2.87 -2.28 29.43
N HIS A 11 -2.95 -1.63 28.28
CA HIS A 11 -4.11 -1.75 27.40
C HIS A 11 -4.18 -3.13 26.74
N SER A 12 -5.39 -3.64 26.51
CA SER A 12 -5.61 -4.96 25.93
C SER A 12 -5.17 -5.07 24.46
N ASN A 13 -5.09 -3.95 23.73
CA ASN A 13 -4.53 -3.91 22.38
C ASN A 13 -2.99 -3.93 22.42
N THR A 14 -2.40 -5.05 22.01
CA THR A 14 -0.94 -5.28 22.01
C THR A 14 -0.16 -4.33 21.09
N LEU A 15 -0.79 -3.76 20.06
CA LEU A 15 -0.15 -2.74 19.21
C LEU A 15 0.11 -1.44 19.98
N LEU A 16 -0.77 -1.09 20.92
CA LEU A 16 -0.60 0.11 21.76
C LEU A 16 0.50 -0.07 22.80
N GLN A 17 0.74 -1.31 23.25
CA GLN A 17 1.86 -1.62 24.13
C GLN A 17 3.22 -1.43 23.43
N LYS A 18 3.32 -1.81 22.14
CA LYS A 18 4.54 -1.58 21.33
C LYS A 18 4.93 -0.11 21.22
N THR A 19 3.96 0.80 21.32
CA THR A 19 4.21 2.25 21.35
C THR A 19 5.02 2.65 22.58
N VAL A 20 4.75 2.06 23.75
CA VAL A 20 5.51 2.34 24.97
C VAL A 20 6.97 1.91 24.82
N TYR A 21 7.20 0.70 24.30
CA TYR A 21 8.56 0.24 24.00
C TYR A 21 9.32 1.21 23.10
N ARG A 22 8.73 1.63 21.98
CA ARG A 22 9.37 2.58 21.04
C ARG A 22 9.71 3.92 21.70
N MET A 23 8.80 4.45 22.53
CA MET A 23 9.04 5.70 23.26
C MET A 23 10.19 5.58 24.27
N GLU A 24 10.27 4.46 25.00
CA GLU A 24 11.35 4.22 25.96
C GLU A 24 12.69 3.97 25.25
N SER A 25 12.69 3.21 24.13
CA SER A 25 13.88 3.05 23.29
C SER A 25 14.36 4.38 22.73
N PHE A 26 13.44 5.24 22.27
CA PHE A 26 13.80 6.57 21.78
C PHE A 26 14.40 7.44 22.90
N ARG A 27 13.77 7.50 24.08
CA ARG A 27 14.34 8.18 25.26
C ARG A 27 15.73 7.66 25.62
N SER A 28 15.91 6.34 25.63
CA SER A 28 17.20 5.72 25.91
C SER A 28 18.28 6.15 24.91
N LEU A 29 17.94 6.30 23.62
CA LEU A 29 18.85 6.84 22.60
C LEU A 29 19.16 8.32 22.83
N MET A 30 18.15 9.12 23.25
CA MET A 30 18.33 10.54 23.58
C MET A 30 19.31 10.73 24.75
N ASP A 31 19.10 9.97 25.83
CA ASP A 31 19.90 10.02 27.05
C ASP A 31 21.34 9.55 26.81
N GLN A 32 21.54 8.62 25.87
CA GLN A 32 22.87 8.15 25.46
C GLN A 32 23.56 9.08 24.44
N HIS A 33 22.94 10.21 24.07
CA HIS A 33 23.42 11.11 23.02
C HIS A 33 23.73 10.41 21.68
N LYS A 34 23.05 9.30 21.38
CA LYS A 34 23.23 8.50 20.15
C LYS A 34 22.47 9.12 18.97
N TRP A 35 22.70 10.40 18.73
CA TRP A 35 22.07 11.18 17.67
C TRP A 35 22.92 11.26 16.40
N GLY A 36 24.22 10.98 16.50
CA GLY A 36 25.14 10.96 15.37
C GLY A 36 24.93 9.72 14.53
N LEU A 37 23.90 9.73 13.67
CA LEU A 37 23.84 8.82 12.54
C LEU A 37 24.71 9.42 11.44
N GLU A 38 26.02 9.20 11.54
CA GLU A 38 26.94 9.60 10.49
C GLU A 38 26.55 8.90 9.19
N LEU A 39 26.47 9.68 8.12
CA LEU A 39 26.24 9.15 6.79
C LEU A 39 27.57 8.64 6.23
N PRO A 40 27.55 7.53 5.45
CA PRO A 40 26.38 6.74 5.13
C PRO A 40 26.07 5.68 6.21
N PHE A 41 24.79 5.32 6.37
CA PHE A 41 24.39 4.19 7.23
C PHE A 41 23.34 3.32 6.53
N VAL A 42 23.23 2.05 6.95
CA VAL A 42 22.31 1.09 6.35
C VAL A 42 21.13 0.82 7.28
N VAL A 43 19.91 0.93 6.76
CA VAL A 43 18.65 0.62 7.47
C VAL A 43 17.92 -0.46 6.69
N HIS A 44 17.78 -1.65 7.27
CA HIS A 44 17.11 -2.80 6.64
C HIS A 44 17.63 -3.13 5.22
N GLY A 45 18.94 -2.92 4.99
CA GLY A 45 19.57 -3.15 3.67
C GLY A 45 19.54 -1.96 2.72
N ALA A 46 18.84 -0.87 3.06
CA ALA A 46 18.87 0.38 2.30
C ALA A 46 20.01 1.29 2.78
N LEU A 47 20.87 1.73 1.85
CA LEU A 47 21.92 2.71 2.11
C LEU A 47 21.30 4.11 2.18
N ILE A 48 21.54 4.82 3.29
CA ILE A 48 21.17 6.22 3.47
C ILE A 48 22.46 7.04 3.45
N ASP A 49 22.61 7.89 2.44
CA ASP A 49 23.73 8.83 2.28
C ASP A 49 23.22 10.28 2.12
N ALA A 50 24.13 11.23 1.91
CA ALA A 50 23.78 12.65 1.79
C ALA A 50 22.90 12.95 0.56
N SER A 51 23.03 12.20 -0.53
CA SER A 51 22.19 12.35 -1.74
C SER A 51 20.73 12.03 -1.41
N VAL A 52 20.48 10.94 -0.68
CA VAL A 52 19.12 10.52 -0.28
C VAL A 52 18.39 11.60 0.53
N LEU A 53 19.11 12.39 1.32
CA LEU A 53 18.53 13.46 2.14
C LEU A 53 18.27 14.76 1.37
N LEU A 54 19.05 15.00 0.30
CA LEU A 54 19.00 16.24 -0.49
C LEU A 54 18.06 16.11 -1.69
N GLU A 55 17.85 14.90 -2.21
CA GLU A 55 16.81 14.59 -3.18
C GLU A 55 15.45 14.71 -2.47
N GLY A 56 14.78 15.84 -2.72
CA GLY A 56 13.62 16.31 -1.97
C GLY A 56 12.60 15.22 -1.68
N SER A 57 12.27 15.09 -0.38
CA SER A 57 11.12 14.37 0.18
C SER A 57 10.45 13.38 -0.78
N VAL A 58 11.03 12.19 -0.91
CA VAL A 58 10.24 11.01 -1.24
C VAL A 58 9.09 11.03 -0.25
N ARG A 59 7.85 11.19 -0.73
CA ARG A 59 6.66 11.14 0.11
C ARG A 59 6.58 9.72 0.67
N VAL A 60 7.19 9.49 1.84
CA VAL A 60 7.00 8.27 2.61
C VAL A 60 5.64 8.42 3.30
N SER A 61 4.57 8.26 2.52
CA SER A 61 3.34 7.73 3.10
C SER A 61 3.68 6.33 3.62
N ALA A 62 3.22 6.00 4.82
CA ALA A 62 3.34 4.66 5.39
C ALA A 62 2.49 3.58 4.66
N GLU A 63 2.02 3.91 3.45
CA GLU A 63 1.44 3.01 2.48
C GLU A 63 2.47 2.96 1.35
N GLU A 64 3.08 1.79 1.14
CA GLU A 64 3.97 1.56 0.00
C GLU A 64 3.30 2.10 -1.28
N PRO A 65 3.91 3.05 -2.00
CA PRO A 65 3.28 3.70 -3.14
C PRO A 65 3.11 2.77 -4.36
N ASP A 66 3.43 1.49 -4.24
CA ASP A 66 3.40 0.56 -5.39
C ASP A 66 2.99 -0.90 -5.05
N SER A 67 2.54 -1.18 -3.83
CA SER A 67 1.75 -2.41 -3.61
C SER A 67 0.31 -2.15 -4.05
N ALA A 68 0.10 -2.01 -5.37
CA ALA A 68 -1.22 -1.86 -5.96
C ALA A 68 -2.16 -2.94 -5.40
N ARG A 69 -3.12 -2.52 -4.57
CA ARG A 69 -4.01 -3.45 -3.88
C ARG A 69 -4.79 -4.28 -4.89
N ILE A 70 -5.01 -5.55 -4.56
CA ILE A 70 -5.77 -6.46 -5.43
C ILE A 70 -7.22 -6.00 -5.51
N LEU A 71 -7.69 -5.63 -6.70
CA LEU A 71 -9.08 -5.18 -6.90
C LEU A 71 -10.00 -6.38 -7.10
N ARG A 72 -11.14 -6.39 -6.39
CA ARG A 72 -12.14 -7.45 -6.47
C ARG A 72 -13.50 -6.97 -6.00
N LEU A 73 -14.53 -7.74 -6.34
CA LEU A 73 -15.87 -7.53 -5.79
C LEU A 73 -15.89 -7.91 -4.29
N GLN A 74 -16.30 -6.98 -3.45
CA GLN A 74 -16.47 -7.18 -2.00
C GLN A 74 -17.53 -6.23 -1.45
N THR A 75 -17.89 -6.40 -0.17
CA THR A 75 -18.85 -5.53 0.54
C THR A 75 -18.16 -4.88 1.74
N PRO A 76 -18.08 -3.54 1.82
CA PRO A 76 -18.53 -2.57 0.81
C PRO A 76 -17.69 -2.61 -0.47
N ALA A 77 -18.26 -2.22 -1.60
CA ALA A 77 -17.57 -2.21 -2.89
C ALA A 77 -16.27 -1.40 -2.83
N MET A 78 -15.22 -1.89 -3.52
CA MET A 78 -13.98 -1.13 -3.66
C MET A 78 -14.24 0.13 -4.46
N ARG A 79 -13.64 1.23 -4.02
CA ARG A 79 -13.76 2.54 -4.67
C ARG A 79 -12.39 3.22 -4.72
N GLY A 80 -12.18 4.02 -5.75
CA GLY A 80 -10.98 4.82 -5.88
C GLY A 80 -10.55 5.05 -7.32
N GLU A 81 -9.47 5.82 -7.45
CA GLU A 81 -8.85 6.14 -8.72
C GLU A 81 -8.25 4.90 -9.40
N ASP A 82 -7.76 3.94 -8.62
CA ASP A 82 -7.29 2.63 -9.08
C ASP A 82 -8.40 1.83 -9.79
N VAL A 83 -9.62 1.87 -9.25
CA VAL A 83 -10.79 1.24 -9.87
C VAL A 83 -11.18 1.96 -11.17
N ARG A 84 -11.11 3.29 -11.18
CA ARG A 84 -11.41 4.09 -12.38
C ARG A 84 -10.42 3.77 -13.52
N ARG A 85 -9.11 3.72 -13.22
CA ARG A 85 -8.07 3.32 -14.18
C ARG A 85 -8.28 1.89 -14.70
N LEU A 86 -8.66 0.95 -13.82
CA LEU A 86 -9.05 -0.40 -14.24
C LEU A 86 -10.21 -0.37 -15.23
N GLN A 87 -11.28 0.38 -14.92
CA GLN A 87 -12.44 0.46 -15.79
C GLN A 87 -12.09 1.07 -17.15
N GLU A 88 -11.26 2.11 -17.19
CA GLU A 88 -10.72 2.67 -18.44
C GLU A 88 -9.94 1.63 -19.25
N ALA A 89 -9.06 0.86 -18.60
CA ALA A 89 -8.30 -0.20 -19.26
C ALA A 89 -9.20 -1.32 -19.80
N LEU A 90 -10.25 -1.71 -19.07
CA LEU A 90 -11.24 -2.67 -19.55
C LEU A 90 -12.00 -2.16 -20.78
N VAL A 91 -12.34 -0.86 -20.81
CA VAL A 91 -12.94 -0.22 -21.99
C VAL A 91 -11.98 -0.23 -23.18
N ARG A 92 -10.69 0.08 -22.99
CA ARG A 92 -9.66 -0.03 -24.04
C ARG A 92 -9.50 -1.47 -24.55
N ALA A 93 -9.68 -2.46 -23.68
CA ALA A 93 -9.67 -3.88 -24.02
C ALA A 93 -10.98 -4.37 -24.68
N GLY A 94 -11.96 -3.49 -24.92
CA GLY A 94 -13.20 -3.81 -25.63
C GLY A 94 -14.36 -4.26 -24.73
N HIS A 95 -14.25 -4.16 -23.41
CA HIS A 95 -15.32 -4.49 -22.47
C HIS A 95 -16.15 -3.26 -22.10
N ARG A 96 -17.48 -3.43 -21.98
CA ARG A 96 -18.38 -2.35 -21.55
C ARG A 96 -18.50 -2.35 -20.03
N VAL A 97 -18.06 -1.28 -19.38
CA VAL A 97 -18.21 -1.00 -17.94
C VAL A 97 -18.49 0.47 -17.72
N THR A 98 -19.16 0.79 -16.61
CA THR A 98 -19.34 2.17 -16.15
C THR A 98 -18.05 2.69 -15.52
N LEU A 99 -17.60 3.91 -15.87
CA LEU A 99 -16.40 4.55 -15.31
C LEU A 99 -16.72 5.33 -14.01
N ASP A 100 -17.38 4.67 -13.06
CA ASP A 100 -17.83 5.28 -11.80
C ASP A 100 -16.80 5.20 -10.66
N GLY A 101 -15.66 4.55 -10.89
CA GLY A 101 -14.66 4.28 -9.87
C GLY A 101 -15.14 3.31 -8.79
N VAL A 102 -16.17 2.49 -9.06
CA VAL A 102 -16.73 1.50 -8.14
C VAL A 102 -16.59 0.08 -8.71
N PHE A 103 -15.98 -0.82 -7.92
CA PHE A 103 -15.82 -2.21 -8.32
C PHE A 103 -17.12 -2.97 -8.03
N GLY A 104 -18.12 -2.78 -8.89
CA GLY A 104 -19.40 -3.45 -8.84
C GLY A 104 -19.44 -4.79 -9.59
N PRO A 105 -20.61 -5.46 -9.60
CA PRO A 105 -20.81 -6.70 -10.33
C PRO A 105 -20.53 -6.60 -11.83
N GLU A 106 -20.76 -5.43 -12.46
CA GLU A 106 -20.44 -5.19 -13.86
C GLU A 106 -18.93 -5.22 -14.11
N THR A 107 -18.16 -4.46 -13.30
CA THR A 107 -16.69 -4.47 -13.35
C THR A 107 -16.14 -5.88 -13.15
N ALA A 108 -16.69 -6.63 -12.18
CA ALA A 108 -16.28 -8.02 -11.94
C ALA A 108 -16.51 -8.94 -13.15
N ARG A 109 -17.66 -8.80 -13.84
CA ARG A 109 -17.96 -9.56 -15.06
C ARG A 109 -17.00 -9.21 -16.21
N ALA A 110 -16.68 -7.93 -16.36
CA ALA A 110 -15.73 -7.49 -17.38
C ALA A 110 -14.31 -7.99 -17.10
N VAL A 111 -13.83 -7.93 -15.86
CA VAL A 111 -12.53 -8.52 -15.46
C VAL A 111 -12.50 -10.00 -15.78
N LYS A 112 -13.56 -10.74 -15.43
CA LYS A 112 -13.65 -12.17 -15.72
C LYS A 112 -13.58 -12.46 -17.22
N ALA A 113 -14.31 -11.71 -18.03
CA ALA A 113 -14.30 -11.85 -19.48
C ALA A 113 -12.91 -11.54 -20.07
N PHE A 114 -12.25 -10.50 -19.57
CA PHE A 114 -10.88 -10.16 -19.96
C PHE A 114 -9.88 -11.28 -19.62
N GLN A 115 -9.95 -11.83 -18.39
CA GLN A 115 -9.11 -12.94 -17.98
C GLN A 115 -9.33 -14.19 -18.85
N GLN A 116 -10.57 -14.48 -19.22
CA GLN A 116 -10.91 -15.57 -20.13
C GLN A 116 -10.34 -15.35 -21.54
N ALA A 117 -10.42 -14.12 -22.06
CA ALA A 117 -9.89 -13.77 -23.37
C ALA A 117 -8.35 -13.80 -23.43
N SER A 118 -7.69 -13.51 -22.30
CA SER A 118 -6.22 -13.45 -22.22
C SER A 118 -5.54 -14.83 -22.31
N GLY A 119 -6.24 -15.91 -21.95
CA GLY A 119 -5.76 -17.30 -22.09
C GLY A 119 -4.65 -17.74 -21.11
N HIS A 120 -3.79 -16.82 -20.64
CA HIS A 120 -2.70 -17.08 -19.70
C HIS A 120 -2.99 -16.59 -18.26
N LEU A 121 -4.13 -15.93 -18.06
CA LEU A 121 -4.56 -15.41 -16.76
C LEU A 121 -5.47 -16.40 -16.04
N LYS A 122 -5.35 -16.44 -14.71
CA LYS A 122 -6.32 -17.14 -13.87
C LYS A 122 -7.66 -16.39 -13.90
N VAL A 123 -8.74 -17.11 -14.16
CA VAL A 123 -10.10 -16.56 -14.22
C VAL A 123 -10.72 -16.54 -12.83
N ASP A 124 -10.42 -15.52 -12.03
CA ASP A 124 -10.86 -15.37 -10.64
C ASP A 124 -11.57 -14.04 -10.34
N SER A 125 -11.77 -13.18 -11.34
CA SER A 125 -12.33 -11.83 -11.22
C SER A 125 -11.52 -10.92 -10.27
N MET A 126 -10.26 -11.26 -9.99
CA MET A 126 -9.34 -10.49 -9.16
C MET A 126 -8.28 -9.80 -10.03
N VAL A 127 -8.08 -8.52 -9.79
CA VAL A 127 -7.08 -7.73 -10.50
C VAL A 127 -5.83 -7.64 -9.64
N GLY A 128 -5.03 -8.70 -9.70
CA GLY A 128 -3.68 -8.74 -9.15
C GLY A 128 -2.63 -8.30 -10.18
N PRO A 129 -1.32 -8.42 -9.85
CA PRO A 129 -0.22 -7.95 -10.71
C PRO A 129 -0.27 -8.48 -12.15
N ALA A 130 -0.54 -9.77 -12.35
CA ALA A 130 -0.63 -10.36 -13.69
C ALA A 130 -1.76 -9.76 -14.53
N THR A 131 -2.95 -9.58 -13.94
CA THR A 131 -4.09 -8.94 -14.62
C THR A 131 -3.80 -7.46 -14.92
N ARG A 132 -3.11 -6.75 -14.02
CA ARG A 132 -2.68 -5.36 -14.24
C ARG A 132 -1.70 -5.23 -15.39
N ALA A 133 -0.67 -6.08 -15.42
CA ALA A 133 0.32 -6.11 -16.50
C ALA A 133 -0.36 -6.37 -17.86
N ALA A 134 -1.26 -7.35 -17.92
CA ALA A 134 -2.02 -7.64 -19.14
C ALA A 134 -2.93 -6.46 -19.60
N LEU A 135 -3.36 -5.59 -18.69
CA LEU A 135 -4.17 -4.40 -18.97
C LEU A 135 -3.33 -3.14 -19.23
N GLY A 136 -1.99 -3.22 -19.13
CA GLY A 136 -1.09 -2.07 -19.22
C GLY A 136 -1.32 -1.05 -18.11
N LEU A 137 -1.54 -1.52 -16.88
CA LEU A 137 -1.75 -0.72 -15.67
C LEU A 137 -0.50 -0.67 -14.77
N GLU A 138 0.68 -0.93 -15.32
CA GLU A 138 1.96 -0.80 -14.61
C GLU A 138 2.27 0.70 -14.47
N ASP A 139 2.39 1.18 -13.23
CA ASP A 139 2.91 2.52 -12.87
C ASP A 139 4.33 2.32 -12.33
#